data_AF-S4RUK0-F1
#
_entry.id   AF-S4RUK0-F1
#
_cell.length_a   1.000
_cell.length_b   1.000
_cell.length_c   1.000
_cell.angle_alpha   90.00
_cell.angle_beta   90.00
_cell.angle_gamma   90.00
#
_symmetry.space_group_name_H-M   'P 1'
#
loop_
_entity.id
_entity.type
_entity.pdbx_description
1 polymer ?
#
loop_
_entity_poly.entity_id
_entity_poly.type
_entity_poly.pdbx_seq_one_letter_code
_entity_poly.pdbx_strand_id
1 'polypeptide(L)'
;FDAYVAHRRQRPRQHFYLLHPRFVRGAWGLVQENLGRCHGRQTPTSSGFLGVMLMMSLCEEVDVYDYIPPQGRASRRCHYFEPGDDPACSMGGRHPITSEKLFALRLSAHVAERAFSSGRLHLPGLNKLTCPH
;
A
#
# COMPACT_ATOMS: atom_id res chain seq x y z
N PHE A 1 -1.23 -19.82 15.40
CA PHE A 1 -2.52 -19.50 14.74
C PHE A 1 -3.69 -19.41 15.73
N ASP A 2 -3.46 -19.61 17.03
CA ASP A 2 -4.54 -19.83 18.00
C ASP A 2 -5.48 -18.65 18.17
N ALA A 3 -4.97 -17.42 18.16
CA ALA A 3 -5.80 -16.21 18.21
C ALA A 3 -6.75 -16.10 17.01
N TYR A 4 -6.30 -16.45 15.80
CA TYR A 4 -7.14 -16.48 14.61
C TYR A 4 -8.23 -17.55 14.73
N VAL A 5 -7.88 -18.75 15.19
CA VAL A 5 -8.84 -19.85 15.39
C VAL A 5 -9.87 -19.49 16.47
N ALA A 6 -9.43 -18.91 17.59
CA ALA A 6 -10.32 -18.44 18.65
C ALA A 6 -11.31 -17.39 18.14
N HIS A 7 -10.84 -16.41 17.36
CA HIS A 7 -11.70 -15.38 16.77
C HIS A 7 -12.71 -15.97 15.79
N ARG A 8 -12.29 -16.90 14.91
CA ARG A 8 -13.20 -17.59 13.96
C ARG A 8 -14.28 -18.40 14.68
N ARG A 9 -13.95 -19.05 15.80
CA ARG A 9 -14.93 -19.77 16.63
C ARG A 9 -15.94 -18.83 17.28
N GLN A 10 -15.48 -17.68 17.79
CA GLN A 10 -16.35 -16.69 18.43
C GLN A 10 -17.25 -15.95 17.42
N ARG A 11 -16.78 -15.74 16.18
CA ARG A 11 -17.49 -14.98 15.15
C ARG A 11 -17.55 -15.77 13.83
N PRO A 12 -18.28 -16.89 13.77
CA PRO A 12 -18.24 -17.81 12.63
C PRO A 12 -18.77 -17.19 11.33
N ARG A 13 -19.77 -16.29 11.43
CA ARG A 13 -20.39 -15.59 10.29
C ARG A 13 -19.59 -14.38 9.79
N GLN A 14 -18.60 -13.89 10.53
CA GLN A 14 -17.77 -12.78 10.07
C GLN A 14 -16.82 -13.28 8.97
N HIS A 15 -16.72 -12.58 7.84
CA HIS A 15 -15.68 -12.88 6.86
C HIS A 15 -14.31 -12.49 7.42
N PHE A 16 -13.39 -13.45 7.53
CA PHE A 16 -12.03 -13.22 8.00
C PHE A 16 -11.07 -14.17 7.30
N TYR A 17 -10.13 -13.62 6.55
CA TYR A 17 -9.28 -14.35 5.62
C TYR A 17 -7.80 -14.25 6.01
N LEU A 18 -7.03 -15.25 5.60
CA LEU A 18 -5.57 -15.24 5.67
C LEU A 18 -5.02 -14.94 4.29
N LEU A 19 -4.23 -13.87 4.17
CA LEU A 19 -3.56 -13.54 2.92
C LEU A 19 -2.46 -14.55 2.63
N HIS A 20 -2.45 -15.11 1.42
CA HIS A 20 -1.48 -16.12 1.05
C HIS A 20 -0.05 -15.53 1.00
N PRO A 21 0.99 -16.18 1.56
CA PRO A 21 2.36 -15.63 1.61
C PRO A 21 2.98 -15.30 0.24
N ARG A 22 2.54 -15.98 -0.83
CA ARG A 22 2.96 -15.65 -2.20
C ARG A 22 2.52 -14.25 -2.64
N PHE A 23 1.35 -13.79 -2.21
CA PHE A 23 0.88 -12.43 -2.53
C PHE A 23 1.83 -11.39 -1.92
N VAL A 24 2.20 -11.57 -0.65
CA VAL A 24 3.15 -10.69 0.05
C VAL A 24 4.52 -10.66 -0.64
N ARG A 25 5.04 -11.84 -1.03
CA ARG A 25 6.31 -11.92 -1.77
C ARG A 25 6.23 -11.31 -3.17
N GLY A 26 5.11 -11.49 -3.87
CA GLY A 26 4.88 -10.91 -5.19
C GLY A 26 4.84 -9.38 -5.14
N ALA A 27 4.11 -8.80 -4.18
CA ALA A 27 4.08 -7.36 -3.96
C ALA A 27 5.46 -6.78 -3.68
N TRP A 28 6.27 -7.46 -2.87
CA TRP A 28 7.66 -7.08 -2.65
C TRP A 28 8.50 -7.18 -3.94
N GLY A 29 8.36 -8.25 -4.70
CA GLY A 29 9.05 -8.44 -5.99
C GLY A 29 8.79 -7.28 -6.95
N LEU A 30 7.53 -6.86 -7.11
CA LEU A 30 7.14 -5.75 -7.98
C LEU A 30 7.84 -4.44 -7.60
N VAL A 31 7.88 -4.11 -6.30
CA VAL A 31 8.57 -2.91 -5.81
C VAL A 31 10.07 -3.01 -6.10
N GLN A 32 10.70 -4.16 -5.84
CA GLN A 32 12.14 -4.35 -6.03
C GLN A 32 12.56 -4.29 -7.50
N GLU A 33 11.79 -4.89 -8.40
CA GLU A 33 12.03 -4.83 -9.85
C GLU A 33 11.98 -3.40 -10.38
N ASN A 34 11.19 -2.53 -9.74
CA ASN A 34 11.04 -1.13 -10.12
C ASN A 34 12.06 -0.19 -9.44
N LEU A 35 12.93 -0.70 -8.56
CA LEU A 35 14.01 0.06 -7.92
C LEU A 35 15.33 0.03 -8.71
N GLY A 36 15.38 -0.69 -9.84
CA GLY A 36 16.58 -0.78 -10.68
C GLY A 36 17.74 -1.47 -9.96
N ARG A 37 18.91 -0.80 -9.89
CA ARG A 37 20.13 -1.35 -9.25
C ARG A 37 20.15 -1.21 -7.73
N CYS A 38 19.16 -0.53 -7.15
CA CYS A 38 19.04 -0.37 -5.70
C CYS A 38 18.30 -1.56 -5.10
N HIS A 39 19.03 -2.52 -4.55
CA HIS A 39 18.42 -3.60 -3.79
C HIS A 39 17.99 -3.08 -2.41
N GLY A 40 16.69 -2.82 -2.24
CA GLY A 40 16.10 -2.48 -0.95
C GLY A 40 16.26 -3.59 0.08
N ARG A 41 16.02 -3.28 1.36
CA ARG A 41 15.95 -4.26 2.45
C ARG A 41 14.99 -5.42 2.10
N GLN A 42 15.33 -6.64 2.51
CA GLN A 42 14.46 -7.82 2.41
C GLN A 42 13.32 -7.77 3.44
N THR A 43 12.57 -6.68 3.45
CA THR A 43 11.42 -6.49 4.33
C THR A 43 10.15 -6.51 3.49
N PRO A 44 9.09 -7.19 3.94
CA PRO A 44 7.83 -7.20 3.23
C PRO A 44 7.31 -5.78 3.09
N THR A 45 6.52 -5.54 2.04
CA THR A 45 5.85 -4.25 1.84
C THR A 45 4.90 -3.93 3.01
N SER A 46 4.56 -2.66 3.17
CA SER A 46 3.61 -2.24 4.20
C SER A 46 2.22 -2.82 3.98
N SER A 47 1.43 -2.89 5.06
CA SER A 47 0.01 -3.24 4.97
C SER A 47 -0.76 -2.28 4.06
N GLY A 48 -0.37 -1.00 4.02
CA GLY A 48 -0.96 -0.01 3.12
C GLY A 48 -0.78 -0.41 1.65
N PHE A 49 0.44 -0.75 1.25
CA PHE A 49 0.71 -1.19 -0.12
C PHE A 49 0.01 -2.50 -0.49
N LEU A 50 0.01 -3.48 0.43
CA LEU A 50 -0.73 -4.73 0.23
C LEU A 50 -2.23 -4.48 0.06
N GLY A 51 -2.80 -3.53 0.82
CA GLY A 51 -4.18 -3.10 0.68
C GLY A 51 -4.46 -2.48 -0.69
N VAL A 52 -3.58 -1.59 -1.16
CA VAL A 52 -3.71 -0.99 -2.51
C VAL A 52 -3.71 -2.07 -3.60
N MET A 53 -2.72 -2.98 -3.59
CA MET A 53 -2.65 -4.07 -4.57
C MET A 53 -3.85 -5.01 -4.52
N LEU A 54 -4.36 -5.30 -3.31
CA LEU A 54 -5.56 -6.11 -3.13
C LEU A 54 -6.81 -5.40 -3.67
N MET A 55 -6.96 -4.10 -3.40
CA MET A 55 -8.12 -3.35 -3.91
C MET A 55 -8.07 -3.22 -5.43
N MET A 56 -6.88 -3.04 -6.02
CA MET A 56 -6.73 -3.03 -7.48
C MET A 56 -7.11 -4.38 -8.13
N SER A 57 -7.00 -5.50 -7.42
CA SER A 57 -7.44 -6.80 -7.95
C SER A 57 -8.94 -7.07 -7.81
N LEU A 58 -9.65 -6.25 -7.00
CA LEU A 58 -11.07 -6.42 -6.70
C LEU A 58 -11.97 -5.32 -7.28
N CYS A 59 -11.41 -4.15 -7.57
CA CYS A 59 -12.15 -2.96 -8.00
C CYS A 59 -11.72 -2.51 -9.40
N GLU A 60 -12.61 -1.85 -10.11
CA GLU A 60 -12.29 -1.23 -11.42
C GLU A 60 -11.44 0.04 -11.28
N GLU A 61 -11.59 0.75 -10.17
CA GLU A 61 -10.88 1.97 -9.82
C GLU A 61 -10.65 2.00 -8.31
N VAL A 62 -9.53 2.59 -7.89
CA VAL A 62 -9.13 2.67 -6.48
C VAL A 62 -8.63 4.08 -6.17
N ASP A 63 -9.33 4.78 -5.27
CA ASP A 63 -8.86 6.03 -4.67
C ASP A 63 -8.19 5.75 -3.32
N VAL A 64 -6.96 6.20 -3.15
CA VAL A 64 -6.16 6.04 -1.93
C VAL A 64 -5.85 7.41 -1.35
N TYR A 65 -6.22 7.63 -0.09
CA TYR A 65 -6.09 8.93 0.59
C TYR A 65 -4.95 8.94 1.59
N ASP A 66 -4.25 10.07 1.66
CA ASP A 66 -3.10 10.33 2.55
C ASP A 66 -1.98 9.28 2.46
N TYR A 67 -2.03 8.40 1.45
CA TYR A 67 -0.92 7.52 1.08
C TYR A 67 0.28 8.37 0.64
N ILE A 68 -0.02 9.47 -0.06
CA ILE A 68 0.91 10.54 -0.35
C ILE A 68 0.33 11.77 0.34
N PRO A 69 0.99 12.30 1.37
CA PRO A 69 0.45 13.44 2.10
C PRO A 69 0.38 14.66 1.17
N PRO A 70 -0.71 15.43 1.20
CA PRO A 70 -0.79 16.64 0.41
C PRO A 70 0.22 17.69 0.88
N GLN A 71 0.57 18.61 -0.01
CA GLN A 71 1.49 19.70 0.24
C GLN A 71 1.06 20.49 1.48
N GLY A 72 2.01 20.76 2.38
CA GLY A 72 1.76 21.46 3.65
C GLY A 72 1.08 20.62 4.73
N ARG A 73 0.66 19.36 4.46
CA ARG A 73 0.11 18.43 5.45
C ARG A 73 1.04 17.27 5.81
N ALA A 74 2.25 17.24 5.27
CA ALA A 74 3.28 16.32 5.74
C ALA A 74 3.59 16.61 7.22
N SER A 75 3.44 15.58 8.06
CA SER A 75 3.63 15.67 9.51
C SER A 75 4.51 14.53 10.01
N ARG A 76 5.11 14.72 11.19
CA ARG A 76 5.82 13.68 11.93
C ARG A 76 4.88 12.75 12.70
N ARG A 77 3.62 13.15 12.88
CA ARG A 77 2.59 12.34 13.51
C ARG A 77 2.35 11.07 12.68
N CYS A 78 2.49 9.91 13.32
CA CYS A 78 2.42 8.62 12.64
C CYS A 78 0.97 8.22 12.29
N HIS A 79 0.03 8.47 13.19
CA HIS A 79 -1.37 8.08 13.02
C HIS A 79 -2.30 9.24 13.37
N TYR A 80 -3.44 9.37 12.67
CA TYR A 80 -4.40 10.44 12.95
C TYR A 80 -5.10 10.28 14.31
N PHE A 81 -5.18 9.04 14.82
CA PHE A 81 -5.88 8.69 16.06
C PHE A 81 -4.96 8.59 17.29
N GLU A 82 -3.64 8.72 17.12
CA GLU A 82 -2.66 8.65 18.20
C GLU A 82 -1.73 9.87 18.18
N PRO A 83 -1.27 10.36 19.35
CA PRO A 83 -0.39 11.53 19.43
C PRO A 83 1.08 11.22 19.09
N GLY A 84 1.42 9.97 18.74
CA GLY A 84 2.80 9.53 18.54
C GLY A 84 3.46 10.10 17.28
N ASP A 85 4.69 10.59 17.43
CA ASP A 85 5.53 11.07 16.33
C ASP A 85 6.56 10.02 15.92
N ASP A 86 6.48 9.56 14.68
CA ASP A 86 7.48 8.71 14.04
C ASP A 86 7.52 9.00 12.53
N PRO A 87 8.52 9.77 12.05
CA PRO A 87 8.67 10.04 10.62
C PRO A 87 8.86 8.78 9.77
N ALA A 88 9.30 7.66 10.35
CA ALA A 88 9.45 6.39 9.65
C ALA A 88 8.11 5.82 9.17
N CYS A 89 6.98 6.22 9.78
CA CYS A 89 5.65 5.85 9.30
C CYS A 89 5.34 6.46 7.92
N SER A 90 5.89 7.64 7.62
CA SER A 90 5.66 8.36 6.37
C SER A 90 6.75 8.11 5.32
N MET A 91 8.01 8.00 5.74
CA MET A 91 9.18 7.89 4.84
C MET A 91 9.74 6.47 4.74
N GLY A 92 9.42 5.61 5.68
CA GLY A 92 9.93 4.25 5.77
C GLY A 92 11.04 4.07 6.80
N GLY A 93 11.24 2.82 7.20
CA GLY A 93 12.24 2.41 8.18
C GLY A 93 12.40 0.90 8.16
N ARG A 94 11.38 0.17 8.63
CA ARG A 94 11.28 -1.27 8.39
C ARG A 94 10.83 -1.57 6.96
N HIS A 95 9.71 -0.99 6.54
CA HIS A 95 9.13 -1.20 5.21
C HIS A 95 9.71 -0.20 4.19
N PRO A 96 9.79 -0.56 2.91
CA PRO A 96 10.27 0.32 1.83
C PRO A 96 9.20 1.35 1.42
N ILE A 97 8.62 2.09 2.38
CA ILE A 97 7.46 2.96 2.19
C ILE A 97 7.65 3.98 1.06
N THR A 98 8.82 4.63 0.99
CA THR A 98 9.10 5.60 -0.09
C THR A 98 9.05 4.93 -1.47
N SER A 99 9.65 3.75 -1.61
CA SER A 99 9.62 2.97 -2.86
C SER A 99 8.20 2.55 -3.24
N GLU A 100 7.41 2.10 -2.26
CA GLU A 100 6.00 1.74 -2.45
C GLU A 100 5.17 2.95 -2.95
N LYS A 101 5.36 4.12 -2.34
CA LYS A 101 4.69 5.37 -2.75
C LYS A 101 5.09 5.80 -4.16
N LEU A 102 6.37 5.73 -4.50
CA LEU A 102 6.86 6.06 -5.85
C LEU A 102 6.30 5.09 -6.90
N PHE A 103 6.23 3.80 -6.58
CA PHE A 103 5.61 2.81 -7.47
C PHE A 103 4.11 3.10 -7.66
N ALA A 104 3.37 3.34 -6.58
CA ALA A 104 1.95 3.66 -6.67
C ALA A 104 1.69 4.98 -7.42
N LEU A 105 2.54 6.00 -7.23
CA LEU A 105 2.51 7.23 -8.03
C LEU A 105 2.65 6.96 -9.53
N ARG A 106 3.59 6.09 -9.90
CA ARG A 106 3.84 5.74 -11.31
C ARG A 106 2.65 5.00 -11.95
N LEU A 107 1.89 4.25 -11.16
CA LEU A 107 0.68 3.56 -11.61
C LEU A 107 -0.56 4.47 -11.68
N SER A 108 -0.49 5.67 -11.12
CA SER A 108 -1.62 6.62 -11.10
C SER A 108 -2.09 6.93 -12.52
N ALA A 109 -3.42 6.90 -12.72
CA ALA A 109 -4.02 7.34 -13.98
C ALA A 109 -4.10 8.87 -14.11
N HIS A 110 -3.65 9.60 -13.09
CA HIS A 110 -3.60 11.07 -13.05
C HIS A 110 -2.17 11.59 -12.86
N VAL A 111 -1.95 12.83 -13.28
CA VAL A 111 -0.71 13.59 -13.04
C VAL A 111 -0.39 13.64 -11.54
N ALA A 112 0.87 13.41 -11.19
CA ALA A 112 1.32 13.25 -9.80
C ALA A 112 0.99 14.48 -8.93
N GLU A 113 0.95 15.67 -9.52
CA GLU A 113 0.60 16.94 -8.90
C GLU A 113 -0.79 16.91 -8.24
N ARG A 114 -1.74 16.14 -8.79
CA ARG A 114 -3.07 15.98 -8.17
C ARG A 114 -3.01 15.21 -6.85
N ALA A 115 -2.13 14.23 -6.74
CA ALA A 115 -1.92 13.52 -5.49
C ALA A 115 -1.32 14.46 -4.43
N PHE A 116 -0.36 15.30 -4.81
CA PHE A 116 0.24 16.28 -3.89
C PHE A 116 -0.69 17.44 -3.52
N SER A 117 -1.66 17.83 -4.36
CA SER A 117 -2.60 18.90 -3.99
C SER A 117 -3.75 18.41 -3.11
N SER A 118 -4.27 17.21 -3.38
CA SER A 118 -5.48 16.69 -2.72
C SER A 118 -5.23 15.62 -1.66
N GLY A 119 -4.06 14.96 -1.70
CA GLY A 119 -3.80 13.74 -0.93
C GLY A 119 -4.47 12.50 -1.51
N ARG A 120 -5.11 12.60 -2.68
CA ARG A 120 -5.83 11.50 -3.34
C ARG A 120 -5.02 10.95 -4.50
N LEU A 121 -4.66 9.68 -4.41
CA LEU A 121 -4.04 8.90 -5.48
C LEU A 121 -5.11 8.04 -6.16
N HIS A 122 -5.25 8.16 -7.48
CA HIS A 122 -6.25 7.41 -8.26
C HIS A 122 -5.57 6.34 -9.13
N LEU A 123 -5.91 5.08 -8.91
CA LEU A 123 -5.29 3.91 -9.55
C LEU A 123 -6.34 3.10 -10.31
N PRO A 124 -6.04 2.64 -11.53
CA PRO A 124 -6.92 1.73 -12.25
C PRO A 124 -6.91 0.33 -11.61
N GLY A 125 -8.03 -0.37 -11.69
CA GLY A 125 -8.10 -1.79 -11.42
C GLY A 125 -7.23 -2.60 -12.37
N LEU A 126 -6.71 -3.74 -11.91
CA LEU A 126 -5.89 -4.63 -12.75
C LEU A 126 -6.67 -5.14 -13.96
N ASN A 127 -7.99 -5.26 -13.85
CA ASN A 127 -8.89 -5.64 -14.94
C ASN A 127 -9.01 -4.59 -16.07
N LYS A 128 -8.49 -3.37 -15.86
CA LYS A 128 -8.44 -2.30 -16.88
C LYS A 128 -7.07 -2.17 -17.53
N LEU A 129 -6.09 -2.98 -17.15
CA LEU A 129 -4.74 -2.92 -17.73
C LEU A 129 -4.69 -3.60 -19.09
N THR A 130 -4.06 -2.93 -20.07
CA THR A 130 -3.79 -3.47 -21.40
C THR A 130 -2.32 -3.88 -21.48
N CYS A 131 -2.06 -5.18 -21.58
CA CYS A 131 -0.71 -5.71 -21.80
C CYS A 131 -0.54 -6.05 -23.29
N PRO A 132 0.40 -5.41 -24.01
CA PRO A 132 0.74 -5.86 -25.35
C PRO A 132 1.32 -7.28 -25.29
N HIS A 133 0.92 -8.12 -26.23
CA HIS A 133 1.45 -9.47 -26.41
C HIS A 133 2.90 -9.45 -26.91
#